data_AF-A0A1G6D5F2-F1
#
_entry.id   AF-A0A1G6D5F2-F1
#
_cell.length_a   1.000
_cell.length_b   1.000
_cell.length_c   1.000
_cell.angle_alpha   90.00
_cell.angle_beta   90.00
_cell.angle_gamma   90.00
#
_symmetry.space_group_name_H-M   'P 1'
#
loop_
_entity.id
_entity.type
_entity.pdbx_description
1 polymer ?
#
loop_
_entity_poly.entity_id
_entity_poly.type
_entity_poly.pdbx_seq_one_letter_code
_entity_poly.pdbx_strand_id
1 'polypeptide(L)'
;MSNIKTAENARLIPAKTREELIPCGKHLRAAAYCRVSTGDAEQLNSFETQITYYTDYIGSKPEWTMVGIFADEGISGTQIDKRVQFNKMIRQCRRGKIDLILCKSISRFARNTVDCLDYVRELKRLGVAVQFEKENINTLSVSSEFAITLYASMSRNIILGIEKSFREGRVRYQMRQTLGYRLVDGRPIIVEDEAETVREIFRLFADGMSIHRIAMLLTERGAKRRNGSTIWDRYNVNIILKNEKYVADAVLQKSFTVDCLTHSRVKNNGQRPKYLVQNCHDPIIDRETWNKVQWELSRRSVAAKSVNAKHTQRALSHRICPKRAAVLREVRRKLTSGDLALGQ
;
A
#
# COMPACT_ATOMS: atom_id res chain seq x y z
N MET A 1 -31.57 -32.51 -12.29
CA MET A 1 -32.43 -31.78 -11.34
C MET A 1 -33.82 -32.38 -11.44
N SER A 2 -34.37 -32.80 -10.32
CA SER A 2 -35.69 -33.44 -10.19
C SER A 2 -36.77 -32.58 -10.84
N ASN A 3 -37.61 -33.21 -11.65
CA ASN A 3 -38.78 -32.58 -12.27
C ASN A 3 -39.84 -32.38 -11.16
N ILE A 4 -39.70 -31.32 -10.38
CA ILE A 4 -40.70 -30.93 -9.38
C ILE A 4 -41.93 -30.45 -10.16
N LYS A 5 -43.02 -31.22 -10.10
CA LYS A 5 -44.30 -30.83 -10.72
C LYS A 5 -44.88 -29.63 -9.96
N THR A 6 -45.18 -28.57 -10.69
CA THR A 6 -45.88 -27.37 -10.20
C THR A 6 -47.27 -27.77 -9.66
N ALA A 7 -47.69 -27.20 -8.52
CA ALA A 7 -49.00 -27.49 -7.91
C ALA A 7 -50.18 -27.08 -8.82
N GLU A 8 -51.32 -27.76 -8.72
CA GLU A 8 -52.51 -27.54 -9.59
C GLU A 8 -53.05 -26.10 -9.55
N ASN A 9 -52.82 -25.38 -8.47
CA ASN A 9 -53.23 -23.98 -8.29
C ASN A 9 -52.14 -22.95 -8.65
N ALA A 10 -50.98 -23.39 -9.19
CA ALA A 10 -49.87 -22.52 -9.53
C ALA A 10 -49.64 -22.47 -11.05
N ARG A 11 -49.78 -21.29 -11.65
CA ARG A 11 -49.39 -21.04 -13.05
C ARG A 11 -47.92 -20.66 -13.12
N LEU A 12 -47.15 -21.35 -13.95
CA LEU A 12 -45.77 -21.00 -14.24
C LEU A 12 -45.75 -19.71 -15.06
N ILE A 13 -45.35 -18.60 -14.45
CA ILE A 13 -44.95 -17.40 -15.17
C ILE A 13 -43.45 -17.58 -15.46
N PRO A 14 -43.02 -17.71 -16.72
CA PRO A 14 -41.61 -17.90 -17.03
C PRO A 14 -40.80 -16.71 -16.51
N ALA A 15 -39.66 -16.99 -15.88
CA ALA A 15 -38.73 -15.95 -15.48
C ALA A 15 -38.23 -15.24 -16.74
N LYS A 16 -38.32 -13.91 -16.74
CA LYS A 16 -37.69 -13.09 -17.80
C LYS A 16 -36.21 -13.42 -17.87
N THR A 17 -35.66 -13.51 -19.08
CA THR A 17 -34.22 -13.69 -19.26
C THR A 17 -33.45 -12.50 -18.66
N ARG A 18 -32.17 -12.69 -18.34
CA ARG A 18 -31.34 -11.61 -17.79
C ARG A 18 -31.25 -10.44 -18.78
N GLU A 19 -31.30 -10.69 -20.09
CA GLU A 19 -31.39 -9.64 -21.11
C GLU A 19 -32.76 -8.94 -21.16
N GLU A 20 -33.87 -9.63 -20.92
CA GLU A 20 -35.24 -9.04 -20.86
C GLU A 20 -35.51 -8.24 -19.57
N LEU A 21 -34.71 -8.48 -18.52
CA LEU A 21 -34.70 -7.67 -17.29
C LEU A 21 -33.84 -6.41 -17.43
N ILE A 22 -32.94 -6.36 -18.42
CA ILE A 22 -32.24 -5.14 -18.79
C ILE A 22 -33.27 -4.27 -19.52
N PRO A 23 -33.52 -3.03 -19.10
CA PRO A 23 -34.41 -2.13 -19.82
C PRO A 23 -33.74 -1.65 -21.11
N CYS A 24 -33.56 -2.55 -22.08
CA CYS A 24 -33.16 -2.24 -23.44
C CYS A 24 -34.45 -2.17 -24.27
N GLY A 25 -34.83 -0.98 -24.73
CA GLY A 25 -36.08 -0.72 -25.45
C GLY A 25 -37.05 0.23 -24.77
N LYS A 26 -36.67 0.85 -23.63
CA LYS A 26 -37.36 2.02 -23.08
C LYS A 26 -36.47 3.24 -23.26
N HIS A 27 -37.07 4.35 -23.67
CA HIS A 27 -36.42 5.65 -23.73
C HIS A 27 -35.78 5.97 -22.36
N LEU A 28 -34.45 6.07 -22.30
CA LEU A 28 -33.68 6.15 -21.06
C LEU A 28 -33.50 7.60 -20.61
N ARG A 29 -33.78 7.88 -19.34
CA ARG A 29 -33.50 9.19 -18.76
C ARG A 29 -32.05 9.25 -18.28
N ALA A 30 -31.19 9.84 -19.10
CA ALA A 30 -29.76 9.91 -18.87
C ALA A 30 -29.37 11.21 -18.14
N ALA A 31 -28.46 11.09 -17.18
CA ALA A 31 -27.82 12.22 -16.51
C ALA A 31 -26.30 12.05 -16.57
N ALA A 32 -25.57 13.17 -16.57
CA ALA A 32 -24.11 13.13 -16.48
C ALA A 32 -23.63 13.66 -15.12
N TYR A 33 -22.60 13.03 -14.56
CA TYR A 33 -21.93 13.51 -13.35
C TYR A 33 -20.51 13.97 -13.65
N CYS A 34 -20.24 15.24 -13.38
CA CYS A 34 -18.94 15.87 -13.56
C CYS A 34 -18.33 16.25 -12.21
N ARG A 35 -17.01 16.09 -12.08
CA ARG A 35 -16.26 16.60 -10.92
C ARG A 35 -15.06 17.38 -11.38
N VAL A 36 -15.11 18.70 -11.25
CA VAL A 36 -14.04 19.62 -11.64
C VAL A 36 -13.05 19.80 -10.49
N SER A 37 -11.76 19.88 -10.78
CA SER A 37 -10.79 20.35 -9.78
C SER A 37 -10.86 21.87 -9.70
N THR A 38 -10.61 22.45 -8.54
CA THR A 38 -10.61 23.91 -8.37
C THR A 38 -9.18 24.45 -8.50
N GLY A 39 -8.89 25.25 -9.53
CA GLY A 39 -7.66 26.03 -9.66
C GLY A 39 -7.35 26.52 -11.09
N ASP A 40 -7.37 27.84 -11.29
CA ASP A 40 -7.03 28.65 -12.50
C ASP A 40 -8.10 28.91 -13.58
N ALA A 41 -8.04 30.12 -14.14
CA ALA A 41 -8.96 30.69 -15.13
C ALA A 41 -9.00 29.94 -16.47
N GLU A 42 -7.99 29.10 -16.79
CA GLU A 42 -8.02 28.18 -17.94
C GLU A 42 -9.06 27.04 -17.78
N GLN A 43 -9.66 26.86 -16.59
CA GLN A 43 -10.57 25.77 -16.28
C GLN A 43 -12.06 26.00 -16.59
N LEU A 44 -12.50 27.25 -16.81
CA LEU A 44 -13.87 27.53 -17.27
C LEU A 44 -14.15 26.81 -18.59
N ASN A 45 -13.16 26.81 -19.49
CA ASN A 45 -13.18 26.03 -20.72
C ASN A 45 -13.33 24.53 -20.45
N SER A 46 -12.70 23.97 -19.40
CA SER A 46 -12.78 22.53 -19.09
C SER A 46 -14.15 22.10 -18.56
N PHE A 47 -14.85 22.98 -17.85
CA PHE A 47 -16.21 22.71 -17.36
C PHE A 47 -17.25 22.84 -18.47
N GLU A 48 -17.20 23.93 -19.22
CA GLU A 48 -18.08 24.13 -20.38
C GLU A 48 -17.86 23.02 -21.43
N THR A 49 -16.61 22.63 -21.69
CA THR A 49 -16.30 21.50 -22.58
C THR A 49 -16.92 20.19 -22.08
N GLN A 50 -16.93 19.94 -20.77
CA GLN A 50 -17.58 18.75 -20.19
C GLN A 50 -19.10 18.79 -20.35
N ILE A 51 -19.71 19.96 -20.14
CA ILE A 51 -21.16 20.16 -20.35
C ILE A 51 -21.52 19.93 -21.81
N THR A 52 -20.82 20.59 -22.74
CA THR A 52 -21.06 20.47 -24.18
C THR A 52 -20.88 19.02 -24.62
N TYR A 53 -19.78 18.38 -24.21
CA TYR A 53 -19.53 16.96 -24.52
C TYR A 53 -20.69 16.05 -24.10
N TYR A 54 -21.16 16.14 -22.85
CA TYR A 54 -22.24 15.28 -22.38
C TYR A 54 -23.60 15.64 -22.96
N THR A 55 -23.84 16.92 -23.25
CA THR A 55 -25.05 17.39 -23.93
C THR A 55 -25.13 16.81 -25.34
N ASP A 56 -24.06 16.92 -26.10
CA ASP A 56 -23.98 16.39 -27.46
C ASP A 56 -23.99 14.85 -27.46
N TYR A 57 -23.27 14.23 -26.53
CA TYR A 57 -23.22 12.76 -26.44
C TYR A 57 -24.59 12.17 -26.12
N ILE A 58 -25.32 12.73 -25.16
CA ILE A 58 -26.68 12.28 -24.84
C ILE A 58 -27.64 12.63 -25.99
N GLY A 59 -27.53 13.83 -26.56
CA GLY A 59 -28.37 14.26 -27.69
C GLY A 59 -28.17 13.43 -28.96
N SER A 60 -26.97 12.85 -29.15
CA SER A 60 -26.68 11.95 -30.26
C SER A 60 -27.41 10.60 -30.19
N LYS A 61 -28.08 10.30 -29.06
CA LYS A 61 -28.80 9.04 -28.83
C LYS A 61 -30.32 9.30 -28.81
N PRO A 62 -31.05 8.97 -29.90
CA PRO A 62 -32.51 9.16 -29.97
C PRO A 62 -33.30 8.43 -28.87
N GLU A 63 -32.69 7.37 -28.34
CA GLU A 63 -33.22 6.53 -27.27
C GLU A 63 -33.13 7.21 -25.89
N TRP A 64 -32.44 8.35 -25.75
CA TRP A 64 -32.12 8.96 -24.45
C TRP A 64 -32.75 10.35 -24.28
N THR A 65 -33.21 10.66 -23.06
CA THR A 65 -33.56 12.02 -22.64
C THR A 65 -32.49 12.54 -21.68
N MET A 66 -31.96 13.74 -21.94
CA MET A 66 -31.13 14.44 -20.97
C MET A 66 -31.98 14.93 -19.79
N VAL A 67 -31.72 14.40 -18.59
CA VAL A 67 -32.32 14.87 -17.33
C VAL A 67 -31.57 16.07 -16.78
N GLY A 68 -30.26 16.10 -16.98
CA GLY A 68 -29.40 17.18 -16.53
C GLY A 68 -27.98 16.71 -16.22
N ILE A 69 -27.11 17.70 -16.02
CA ILE A 69 -25.71 17.51 -15.69
C ILE A 69 -25.51 17.96 -14.24
N PHE A 70 -24.96 17.06 -13.42
CA PHE A 70 -24.71 17.28 -12.01
C PHE A 70 -23.20 17.47 -11.81
N ALA A 71 -22.80 18.63 -11.29
CA ALA A 71 -21.39 18.98 -11.17
C ALA A 71 -21.01 19.39 -9.74
N ASP A 72 -19.95 18.79 -9.20
CA ASP A 72 -19.34 19.25 -7.94
C ASP A 72 -17.91 19.77 -8.18
N GLU A 73 -17.53 20.81 -7.45
CA GLU A 73 -16.14 21.27 -7.33
C GLU A 73 -15.33 20.33 -6.43
N GLY A 74 -14.03 20.21 -6.67
CA GLY A 74 -13.14 19.34 -5.91
C GLY A 74 -11.81 20.00 -5.62
N ILE A 75 -11.61 20.47 -4.39
CA ILE A 75 -10.32 20.97 -3.92
C ILE A 75 -9.49 19.80 -3.40
N SER A 76 -8.23 19.77 -3.83
CA SER A 76 -7.21 18.85 -3.33
C SER A 76 -6.97 19.07 -1.84
N GLY A 77 -7.25 18.05 -1.03
CA GLY A 77 -6.72 17.94 0.32
C GLY A 77 -7.47 18.76 1.37
N THR A 78 -7.70 18.14 2.52
CA THR A 78 -8.18 18.75 3.76
C THR A 78 -9.57 19.40 3.72
N GLN A 79 -10.56 18.56 4.04
CA GLN A 79 -11.85 18.88 4.67
C GLN A 79 -12.56 20.15 4.17
N ILE A 80 -13.53 19.98 3.24
CA ILE A 80 -14.95 20.38 3.29
C ILE A 80 -15.49 20.30 1.84
N ASP A 81 -15.71 19.09 1.27
CA ASP A 81 -16.69 18.97 0.17
C ASP A 81 -17.92 18.21 0.64
N LYS A 82 -19.03 18.91 0.73
CA LYS A 82 -20.36 18.28 0.62
C LYS A 82 -20.62 18.13 -0.88
N ARG A 83 -20.67 16.89 -1.38
CA ARG A 83 -21.00 16.59 -2.79
C ARG A 83 -22.49 16.86 -3.06
N VAL A 84 -22.87 18.14 -3.09
CA VAL A 84 -24.27 18.57 -3.11
C VAL A 84 -24.96 18.08 -4.38
N GLN A 85 -24.33 18.23 -5.54
CA GLN A 85 -24.92 17.82 -6.81
C GLN A 85 -24.90 16.30 -6.98
N PHE A 86 -23.85 15.61 -6.55
CA PHE A 86 -23.86 14.14 -6.49
C PHE A 86 -25.03 13.62 -5.65
N ASN A 87 -25.20 14.14 -4.43
CA ASN A 87 -26.29 13.72 -3.54
C ASN A 87 -27.66 14.11 -4.10
N LYS A 88 -27.77 15.23 -4.82
CA LYS A 88 -28.99 15.59 -5.55
C LYS A 88 -29.28 14.56 -6.65
N MET A 89 -28.29 14.18 -7.46
CA MET A 89 -28.40 13.15 -8.49
C MET A 89 -28.86 11.81 -7.90
N ILE A 90 -28.17 11.31 -6.86
CA ILE A 90 -28.53 10.05 -6.20
C ILE A 90 -29.99 10.09 -5.68
N ARG A 91 -30.45 11.23 -5.13
CA ARG A 91 -31.86 11.39 -4.74
C ARG A 91 -32.83 11.35 -5.93
N GLN A 92 -32.46 11.90 -7.08
CA GLN A 92 -33.27 11.79 -8.30
C GLN A 92 -33.33 10.34 -8.80
N CYS A 93 -32.23 9.59 -8.71
CA CYS A 93 -32.19 8.14 -9.00
C CYS A 93 -33.12 7.36 -8.06
N ARG A 94 -33.07 7.62 -6.74
CA ARG A 94 -33.97 7.00 -5.74
C ARG A 94 -35.45 7.29 -6.01
N ARG A 95 -35.76 8.44 -6.61
CA ARG A 95 -37.12 8.81 -7.04
C ARG A 95 -37.51 8.23 -8.40
N GLY A 96 -36.65 7.42 -9.00
CA GLY A 96 -36.87 6.84 -10.33
C GLY A 96 -37.02 7.92 -11.40
N LYS A 97 -36.20 8.98 -11.36
CA LYS A 97 -36.17 10.06 -12.37
C LYS A 97 -34.99 9.97 -13.34
N ILE A 98 -34.02 9.12 -13.05
CA ILE A 98 -32.81 8.89 -13.83
C ILE A 98 -32.65 7.38 -13.97
N ASP A 99 -32.40 6.91 -15.18
CA ASP A 99 -32.20 5.49 -15.51
C ASP A 99 -30.74 5.18 -15.85
N LEU A 100 -29.99 6.19 -16.31
CA LEU A 100 -28.57 6.06 -16.69
C LEU A 100 -27.77 7.25 -16.15
N ILE A 101 -26.63 6.97 -15.52
CA ILE A 101 -25.63 7.96 -15.12
C ILE A 101 -24.40 7.77 -15.99
N LEU A 102 -23.97 8.83 -16.67
CA LEU A 102 -22.68 8.89 -17.36
C LEU A 102 -21.64 9.54 -16.45
N CYS A 103 -20.46 8.95 -16.36
CA CYS A 103 -19.37 9.49 -15.58
C CYS A 103 -18.02 9.17 -16.25
N LYS A 104 -17.15 10.16 -16.34
CA LYS A 104 -15.84 10.03 -16.99
C LYS A 104 -14.98 8.89 -16.43
N SER A 105 -14.95 8.74 -15.11
CA SER A 105 -14.22 7.65 -14.45
C SER A 105 -14.78 7.33 -13.07
N ILE A 106 -14.45 6.15 -12.57
CA ILE A 106 -14.76 5.72 -11.20
C ILE A 106 -14.28 6.73 -10.15
N SER A 107 -13.05 7.24 -10.30
CA SER A 107 -12.44 8.19 -9.35
C SER A 107 -13.15 9.54 -9.27
N ARG A 108 -13.95 9.88 -10.30
CA ARG A 108 -14.84 11.05 -10.28
C ARG A 108 -16.13 10.71 -9.53
N PHE A 109 -16.66 9.50 -9.72
CA PHE A 109 -17.90 9.04 -9.11
C PHE A 109 -17.83 8.81 -7.60
N ALA A 110 -16.72 8.33 -7.04
CA ALA A 110 -16.59 8.07 -5.60
C ALA A 110 -15.20 8.41 -5.05
N ARG A 111 -15.13 8.72 -3.74
CA ARG A 111 -13.87 9.04 -3.05
C ARG A 111 -13.06 7.79 -2.72
N ASN A 112 -13.74 6.72 -2.32
CA ASN A 112 -13.13 5.44 -2.02
C ASN A 112 -13.90 4.32 -2.73
N THR A 113 -13.29 3.14 -2.80
CA THR A 113 -13.82 2.00 -3.55
C THR A 113 -15.05 1.38 -2.89
N VAL A 114 -15.15 1.46 -1.57
CA VAL A 114 -16.28 0.92 -0.79
C VAL A 114 -17.54 1.72 -1.09
N ASP A 115 -17.47 3.06 -0.96
CA ASP A 115 -18.54 3.97 -1.31
C ASP A 115 -18.99 3.77 -2.77
N CYS A 116 -18.03 3.60 -3.69
CA CYS A 116 -18.35 3.34 -5.10
C CYS A 116 -19.18 2.07 -5.27
N LEU A 117 -18.74 0.97 -4.64
CA LEU A 117 -19.42 -0.31 -4.71
C LEU A 117 -20.82 -0.22 -4.10
N ASP A 118 -20.96 0.46 -2.97
CA ASP A 118 -22.24 0.59 -2.28
C ASP A 118 -23.25 1.40 -3.11
N TYR A 119 -22.84 2.56 -3.65
CA TYR A 119 -23.69 3.34 -4.55
C TYR A 119 -24.06 2.57 -5.82
N VAL A 120 -23.12 1.89 -6.46
CA VAL A 120 -23.41 1.11 -7.68
C VAL A 120 -24.37 -0.04 -7.37
N ARG A 121 -24.20 -0.75 -6.26
CA ARG A 121 -25.12 -1.81 -5.82
C ARG A 121 -26.51 -1.25 -5.53
N GLU A 122 -26.58 -0.11 -4.86
CA GLU A 122 -27.84 0.58 -4.58
C GLU A 122 -28.55 0.98 -5.88
N LEU A 123 -27.85 1.68 -6.77
CA LEU A 123 -28.38 2.14 -8.06
C LEU A 123 -28.84 0.96 -8.93
N LYS A 124 -28.09 -0.15 -8.95
CA LYS A 124 -28.49 -1.37 -9.65
C LYS A 124 -29.79 -1.95 -9.11
N ARG A 125 -29.99 -1.97 -7.78
CA ARG A 125 -31.26 -2.42 -7.17
C ARG A 125 -32.43 -1.52 -7.56
N LEU A 126 -32.17 -0.24 -7.80
CA LEU A 126 -33.14 0.73 -8.29
C LEU A 126 -33.34 0.68 -9.82
N GLY A 127 -32.65 -0.21 -10.53
CA GLY A 127 -32.70 -0.32 -11.99
C GLY A 127 -31.91 0.78 -12.72
N VAL A 128 -31.06 1.53 -12.01
CA VAL A 128 -30.26 2.62 -12.56
C VAL A 128 -28.87 2.12 -12.95
N ALA A 129 -28.47 2.39 -14.18
CA ALA A 129 -27.18 2.08 -14.74
C ALA A 129 -26.17 3.20 -14.48
N VAL A 130 -24.90 2.85 -14.30
CA VAL A 130 -23.78 3.79 -14.31
C VAL A 130 -22.82 3.35 -15.41
N GLN A 131 -22.43 4.26 -16.28
CA GLN A 131 -21.45 4.04 -17.33
C GLN A 131 -20.19 4.84 -17.03
N PHE A 132 -19.07 4.13 -16.90
CA PHE A 132 -17.74 4.68 -16.71
C PHE A 132 -16.99 4.65 -18.04
N GLU A 133 -16.74 5.83 -18.64
CA GLU A 133 -16.11 5.93 -19.95
C GLU A 133 -14.66 5.44 -19.95
N LYS A 134 -13.83 5.98 -19.04
CA LYS A 134 -12.40 5.67 -19.01
C LYS A 134 -12.12 4.19 -18.79
N GLU A 135 -12.95 3.54 -17.98
CA GLU A 135 -12.81 2.12 -17.69
C GLU A 135 -13.60 1.23 -18.66
N ASN A 136 -14.41 1.83 -19.55
CA ASN A 136 -15.31 1.16 -20.49
C ASN A 136 -16.24 0.15 -19.79
N ILE A 137 -16.88 0.58 -18.70
CA ILE A 137 -17.71 -0.29 -17.85
C ILE A 137 -19.16 0.23 -17.81
N ASN A 138 -20.13 -0.67 -17.96
CA ASN A 138 -21.54 -0.42 -17.69
C ASN A 138 -22.03 -1.30 -16.53
N THR A 139 -22.62 -0.70 -15.50
CA THR A 139 -23.01 -1.42 -14.28
C THR A 139 -24.30 -2.25 -14.39
N LEU A 140 -24.97 -2.28 -15.54
CA LEU A 140 -26.10 -3.20 -15.73
C LEU A 140 -25.64 -4.66 -15.85
N SER A 141 -24.45 -4.91 -16.40
CA SER A 141 -23.91 -6.28 -16.59
C SER A 141 -23.31 -6.90 -15.32
N VAL A 142 -23.34 -6.19 -14.18
CA VAL A 142 -22.58 -6.48 -12.95
C VAL A 142 -22.61 -7.95 -12.51
N SER A 143 -21.42 -8.57 -12.54
CA SER A 143 -21.00 -9.81 -11.86
C SER A 143 -19.94 -9.50 -10.79
N SER A 144 -19.46 -10.50 -10.05
CA SER A 144 -18.30 -10.39 -9.13
C SER A 144 -17.05 -9.80 -9.80
N GLU A 145 -16.93 -9.99 -11.12
CA GLU A 145 -15.88 -9.45 -11.97
C GLU A 145 -15.88 -7.92 -12.03
N PHE A 146 -17.04 -7.27 -11.96
CA PHE A 146 -17.12 -5.80 -11.89
C PHE A 146 -16.42 -5.26 -10.64
N ALA A 147 -16.67 -5.89 -9.48
CA ALA A 147 -16.04 -5.49 -8.24
C ALA A 147 -14.51 -5.65 -8.31
N ILE A 148 -14.03 -6.75 -8.91
CA ILE A 148 -12.61 -7.01 -9.13
C ILE A 148 -11.98 -5.97 -10.07
N THR A 149 -12.64 -5.65 -11.19
CA THR A 149 -12.15 -4.68 -12.18
C THR A 149 -12.12 -3.26 -11.63
N LEU A 150 -13.18 -2.84 -10.95
CA LEU A 150 -13.27 -1.58 -10.21
C LEU A 150 -12.10 -1.46 -9.24
N TYR A 151 -11.86 -2.52 -8.48
CA TYR A 151 -10.81 -2.59 -7.50
C TYR A 151 -9.39 -2.56 -8.10
N ALA A 152 -9.17 -3.30 -9.19
CA ALA A 152 -7.91 -3.33 -9.92
C ALA A 152 -7.58 -1.97 -10.56
N SER A 153 -8.58 -1.23 -11.07
CA SER A 153 -8.36 0.09 -11.66
C SER A 153 -7.92 1.14 -10.62
N MET A 154 -8.57 1.18 -9.45
CA MET A 154 -8.25 2.14 -8.39
C MET A 154 -6.91 1.81 -7.71
N SER A 155 -6.67 0.53 -7.42
CA SER A 155 -5.43 0.07 -6.80
C SER A 155 -4.22 0.37 -7.70
N ARG A 156 -4.35 0.13 -9.02
CA ARG A 156 -3.28 0.42 -9.98
C ARG A 156 -2.90 1.90 -9.99
N ASN A 157 -3.86 2.82 -10.04
CA ASN A 157 -3.55 4.25 -10.07
C ASN A 157 -2.85 4.74 -8.80
N ILE A 158 -3.26 4.26 -7.63
CA ILE A 158 -2.62 4.62 -6.34
C ILE A 158 -1.20 4.04 -6.28
N ILE A 159 -1.02 2.77 -6.65
CA ILE A 159 0.29 2.10 -6.66
C ILE A 159 1.24 2.82 -7.62
N LEU A 160 0.80 3.10 -8.85
CA LEU A 160 1.61 3.80 -9.85
C LEU A 160 1.98 5.22 -9.39
N GLY A 161 1.06 5.94 -8.76
CA GLY A 161 1.34 7.27 -8.19
C GLY A 161 2.39 7.22 -7.08
N ILE A 162 2.31 6.22 -6.19
CA ILE A 162 3.28 6.00 -5.12
C ILE A 162 4.64 5.61 -5.70
N GLU A 163 4.69 4.67 -6.66
CA GLU A 163 5.93 4.25 -7.32
C GLU A 163 6.58 5.39 -8.11
N LYS A 164 5.79 6.21 -8.79
CA LYS A 164 6.26 7.43 -9.45
C LYS A 164 6.91 8.38 -8.45
N SER A 165 6.27 8.60 -7.30
CA SER A 165 6.84 9.46 -6.25
C SER A 165 8.17 8.93 -5.70
N PHE A 166 8.33 7.61 -5.59
CA PHE A 166 9.59 7.00 -5.17
C PHE A 166 10.69 7.17 -6.23
N ARG A 167 10.35 7.01 -7.51
CA ARG A 167 11.28 7.20 -8.63
C ARG A 167 11.74 8.65 -8.75
N GLU A 168 10.85 9.60 -8.48
CA GLU A 168 11.14 11.03 -8.43
C GLU A 168 11.91 11.46 -7.16
N GLY A 169 12.21 10.53 -6.24
CA GLY A 169 12.93 10.83 -5.01
C GLY A 169 12.15 11.67 -4.00
N ARG A 170 10.82 11.76 -4.12
CA ARG A 170 9.98 12.54 -3.19
C ARG A 170 9.89 11.83 -1.84
N VAL A 171 10.72 12.26 -0.90
CA VAL A 171 10.76 11.69 0.45
C VAL A 171 9.58 12.20 1.28
N ARG A 172 8.80 11.26 1.84
CA ARG A 172 7.86 11.57 2.92
C ARG A 172 8.53 11.29 4.26
N TYR A 173 8.85 12.33 5.01
CA TYR A 173 9.52 12.19 6.30
C TYR A 173 8.58 11.60 7.36
N GLN A 174 8.73 10.30 7.62
CA GLN A 174 8.12 9.63 8.76
C GLN A 174 9.13 9.59 9.91
N MET A 175 9.32 10.73 10.59
CA MET A 175 10.31 10.91 11.66
C MET A 175 9.71 11.11 13.06
N ARG A 176 8.42 10.78 13.25
CA ARG A 176 7.74 10.96 14.55
C ARG A 176 8.47 10.27 15.72
N GLN A 177 9.05 9.10 15.46
CA GLN A 177 9.75 8.27 16.45
C GLN A 177 11.29 8.30 16.31
N THR A 178 11.85 9.18 15.47
CA THR A 178 13.30 9.33 15.36
C THR A 178 13.79 10.29 16.43
N LEU A 179 14.66 9.83 17.33
CA LEU A 179 15.31 10.68 18.33
C LEU A 179 16.19 11.72 17.62
N GLY A 180 16.25 12.97 18.09
CA GLY A 180 17.09 14.02 17.49
C GLY A 180 16.41 14.82 16.38
N TYR A 181 15.21 14.41 15.93
CA TYR A 181 14.47 15.12 14.88
C TYR A 181 13.03 15.47 15.30
N ARG A 182 12.55 16.64 14.86
CA ARG A 182 11.15 17.07 14.89
C ARG A 182 10.68 17.38 13.49
N LEU A 183 9.41 17.13 13.20
CA LEU A 183 8.81 17.59 11.95
C LEU A 183 8.11 18.92 12.21
N VAL A 184 8.57 19.97 11.54
CA VAL A 184 7.93 21.29 11.50
C VAL A 184 7.66 21.60 10.02
N ASP A 185 6.40 21.89 9.69
CA ASP A 185 5.94 22.14 8.31
C ASP A 185 6.34 21.05 7.30
N GLY A 186 6.38 19.80 7.76
CA GLY A 186 6.74 18.65 6.94
C GLY A 186 8.24 18.48 6.68
N ARG A 187 9.10 19.34 7.24
CA ARG A 187 10.57 19.22 7.16
C ARG A 187 11.15 18.77 8.51
N PRO A 188 12.18 17.90 8.51
CA PRO A 188 12.86 17.51 9.73
C PRO A 188 13.82 18.62 10.21
N ILE A 189 13.69 19.02 11.46
CA ILE A 189 14.57 19.95 12.17
C ILE A 189 15.28 19.19 13.27
N ILE A 190 16.57 19.47 13.46
CA ILE A 190 17.39 18.86 14.51
C ILE A 190 17.02 19.45 15.87
N VAL A 191 16.84 18.57 16.86
CA VAL A 191 16.71 18.96 18.27
C VAL A 191 18.03 18.66 18.95
N GLU A 192 18.79 19.71 19.28
CA GLU A 192 20.18 19.58 19.68
C GLU A 192 20.38 18.69 20.91
N ASP A 193 19.56 18.84 21.96
CA ASP A 193 19.63 18.03 23.18
C ASP A 193 19.47 16.52 22.90
N GLU A 194 18.52 16.16 22.02
CA GLU A 194 18.29 14.77 21.63
C GLU A 194 19.36 14.28 20.64
N ALA A 195 19.83 15.16 19.75
CA ALA A 195 20.86 14.87 18.76
C ALA A 195 22.21 14.56 19.42
N GLU A 196 22.54 15.23 20.52
CA GLU A 196 23.78 14.96 21.26
C GLU A 196 23.82 13.53 21.81
N THR A 197 22.69 13.02 22.30
CA THR A 197 22.57 11.61 22.72
C THR A 197 22.82 10.67 21.53
N VAL A 198 22.34 11.03 20.33
CA VAL A 198 22.60 10.25 19.11
C VAL A 198 24.08 10.30 18.74
N ARG A 199 24.72 11.48 18.74
CA ARG A 199 26.16 11.61 18.46
C ARG A 199 27.01 10.80 19.43
N GLU A 200 26.66 10.84 20.71
CA GLU A 200 27.33 10.04 21.73
C GLU A 200 27.23 8.53 21.44
N ILE A 201 26.04 8.04 21.07
CA ILE A 201 25.84 6.62 20.72
C ILE A 201 26.76 6.20 19.56
N PHE A 202 26.84 7.01 18.50
CA PHE A 202 27.69 6.72 17.35
C PHE A 202 29.17 6.74 17.72
N ARG A 203 29.61 7.74 18.50
CA ARG A 203 30.98 7.86 18.99
C ARG A 203 31.38 6.66 19.85
N LEU A 204 30.63 6.36 20.90
CA LEU A 204 30.92 5.23 21.80
C LEU A 204 30.98 3.90 21.06
N PHE A 205 30.13 3.70 20.05
CA PHE A 205 30.17 2.48 19.25
C PHE A 205 31.39 2.45 18.32
N ALA A 206 31.74 3.59 17.70
CA ALA A 206 32.95 3.72 16.89
C ALA A 206 34.24 3.48 17.70
N ASP A 207 34.25 3.89 18.97
CA ASP A 207 35.34 3.64 19.94
C ASP A 207 35.42 2.15 20.37
N GLY A 208 34.53 1.31 19.86
CA GLY A 208 34.57 -0.14 20.07
C GLY A 208 33.65 -0.64 21.19
N MET A 209 32.89 0.22 21.86
CA MET A 209 31.97 -0.22 22.91
C MET A 209 30.89 -1.17 22.36
N SER A 210 30.49 -2.16 23.15
CA SER A 210 29.41 -3.07 22.75
C SER A 210 28.04 -2.38 22.85
N ILE A 211 27.10 -2.75 21.97
CA ILE A 211 25.72 -2.22 21.98
C ILE A 211 25.08 -2.39 23.36
N HIS A 212 25.37 -3.49 24.04
CA HIS A 212 24.86 -3.76 25.38
C HIS A 212 25.42 -2.76 26.40
N ARG A 213 26.73 -2.51 26.38
CA ARG A 213 27.37 -1.59 27.32
C ARG A 213 26.92 -0.15 27.09
N ILE A 214 26.72 0.25 25.83
CA ILE A 214 26.14 1.55 25.49
C ILE A 214 24.73 1.68 26.08
N ALA A 215 23.88 0.65 25.92
CA ALA A 215 22.53 0.67 26.50
C ALA A 215 22.53 0.76 28.03
N MET A 216 23.44 0.05 28.71
CA MET A 216 23.59 0.17 30.17
C MET A 216 24.00 1.58 30.58
N LEU A 217 25.03 2.13 29.94
CA LEU A 217 25.55 3.47 30.24
C LEU A 217 24.47 4.56 30.09
N LEU A 218 23.68 4.50 29.00
CA LEU A 218 22.60 5.45 28.77
C LEU A 218 21.47 5.31 29.79
N THR A 219 21.19 4.09 30.24
CA THR A 219 20.18 3.83 31.28
C THR A 219 20.65 4.35 32.63
N GLU A 220 21.90 4.08 33.01
CA GLU A 220 22.52 4.55 34.26
C GLU A 220 22.55 6.08 34.33
N ARG A 221 22.78 6.76 33.21
CA ARG A 221 22.77 8.23 33.10
C ARG A 221 21.38 8.84 33.00
N GLY A 222 20.32 8.03 32.89
CA GLY A 222 18.95 8.53 32.75
C GLY A 222 18.70 9.26 31.42
N ALA A 223 19.42 8.93 30.35
CA ALA A 223 19.24 9.57 29.04
C ALA A 223 17.83 9.29 28.51
N LYS A 224 17.11 10.34 28.10
CA LYS A 224 15.72 10.22 27.65
C LYS A 224 15.64 9.72 26.21
N ARG A 225 14.79 8.71 25.98
CA ARG A 225 14.36 8.32 24.63
C ARG A 225 13.24 9.24 24.14
N ARG A 226 12.91 9.10 22.85
CA ARG A 226 11.84 9.88 22.21
C ARG A 226 10.46 9.74 22.87
N ASN A 227 10.17 8.57 23.44
CA ASN A 227 8.92 8.31 24.16
C ASN A 227 8.97 8.74 25.64
N GLY A 228 10.03 9.44 26.07
CA GLY A 228 10.23 9.87 27.46
C GLY A 228 10.81 8.81 28.40
N SER A 229 10.92 7.56 27.96
CA SER A 229 11.53 6.49 28.77
C SER A 229 13.04 6.66 28.89
N THR A 230 13.60 6.37 30.07
CA THR A 230 15.05 6.37 30.33
C THR A 230 15.69 4.98 30.25
N ILE A 231 14.88 3.93 30.10
CA ILE A 231 15.36 2.56 29.91
C ILE A 231 15.84 2.35 28.48
N TRP A 232 17.12 1.95 28.33
CA TRP A 232 17.72 1.57 27.05
C TRP A 232 18.01 0.08 27.00
N ASP A 233 17.75 -0.52 25.84
CA ASP A 233 18.10 -1.91 25.55
C ASP A 233 18.95 -2.02 24.28
N ARG A 234 19.42 -3.24 24.01
CA ARG A 234 20.20 -3.54 22.80
C ARG A 234 19.44 -3.23 21.52
N TYR A 235 18.13 -3.39 21.51
CA TYR A 235 17.29 -3.23 20.32
C TYR A 235 17.19 -1.76 19.92
N ASN A 236 16.93 -0.87 20.87
CA ASN A 236 16.80 0.57 20.63
C ASN A 236 18.12 1.17 20.13
N VAL A 237 19.24 0.84 20.77
CA VAL A 237 20.56 1.28 20.30
C VAL A 237 20.87 0.73 18.91
N ASN A 238 20.53 -0.55 18.63
CA ASN A 238 20.73 -1.13 17.31
C ASN A 238 19.89 -0.48 16.21
N ILE A 239 18.65 -0.07 16.52
CA ILE A 239 17.81 0.68 15.57
C ILE A 239 18.47 2.01 15.24
N ILE A 240 18.97 2.73 16.25
CA ILE A 240 19.60 4.04 16.03
C ILE A 240 20.82 3.91 15.12
N LEU A 241 21.73 2.99 15.44
CA LEU A 241 22.95 2.77 14.66
C LEU A 241 22.67 2.32 13.21
N LYS A 242 21.51 1.75 12.90
CA LYS A 242 21.14 1.27 11.56
C LYS A 242 20.24 2.22 10.77
N ASN A 243 19.77 3.30 11.39
CA ASN A 243 18.79 4.18 10.78
C ASN A 243 19.49 5.20 9.86
N GLU A 244 19.34 5.03 8.55
CA GLU A 244 20.01 5.85 7.53
C GLU A 244 19.65 7.34 7.59
N LYS A 245 18.56 7.67 8.29
CA LYS A 245 18.11 9.06 8.47
C LYS A 245 19.15 9.93 9.17
N TYR A 246 19.96 9.37 10.06
CA TYR A 246 20.96 10.16 10.79
C TYR A 246 22.09 10.71 9.91
N VAL A 247 22.30 10.13 8.73
CA VAL A 247 23.25 10.60 7.71
C VAL A 247 22.53 11.30 6.54
N ALA A 248 21.34 11.84 6.80
CA ALA A 248 20.51 12.52 5.83
C ALA A 248 19.98 11.67 4.67
N ASP A 249 20.01 10.34 4.78
CA ASP A 249 19.53 9.45 3.71
C ASP A 249 18.11 8.94 3.99
N ALA A 250 17.43 8.50 2.94
CA ALA A 250 16.13 7.85 3.04
C ALA A 250 16.03 6.70 2.03
N VAL A 251 15.76 5.48 2.53
CA VAL A 251 15.40 4.36 1.66
C VAL A 251 13.88 4.29 1.52
N LEU A 252 13.41 4.51 0.30
CA LEU A 252 12.00 4.44 -0.07
C LEU A 252 11.61 2.99 -0.42
N GLN A 253 10.30 2.71 -0.37
CA GLN A 253 9.72 1.39 -0.67
C GLN A 253 10.24 0.23 0.19
N LYS A 254 10.56 0.49 1.48
CA LYS A 254 10.91 -0.57 2.47
C LYS A 254 9.80 -1.59 2.72
N SER A 255 8.56 -1.27 2.35
CA SER A 255 7.39 -2.14 2.45
C SER A 255 6.39 -1.77 1.37
N PHE A 256 5.61 -2.74 0.91
CA PHE A 256 4.56 -2.55 -0.09
C PHE A 256 3.29 -3.28 0.32
N THR A 257 2.17 -2.87 -0.27
CA THR A 257 0.87 -3.51 -0.05
C THR A 257 0.75 -4.73 -0.95
N VAL A 258 0.52 -5.91 -0.38
CA VAL A 258 0.36 -7.18 -1.11
C VAL A 258 -1.06 -7.33 -1.58
N ASP A 259 -1.99 -7.20 -0.63
CA ASP A 259 -3.40 -7.19 -0.88
C ASP A 259 -3.93 -5.83 -0.44
N CYS A 260 -4.42 -5.10 -1.42
CA CYS A 260 -5.00 -3.80 -1.16
C CYS A 260 -6.36 -3.93 -0.45
N LEU A 261 -7.10 -5.05 -0.56
CA LEU A 261 -8.44 -5.22 0.06
C LEU A 261 -8.29 -5.21 1.58
N THR A 262 -7.41 -6.06 2.08
CA THR A 262 -7.06 -6.14 3.51
C THR A 262 -6.08 -5.05 3.94
N HIS A 263 -5.59 -4.21 3.01
CA HIS A 263 -4.50 -3.26 3.22
C HIS A 263 -3.25 -3.91 3.84
N SER A 264 -3.04 -5.20 3.57
CA SER A 264 -1.94 -5.98 4.13
C SER A 264 -0.61 -5.49 3.57
N ARG A 265 0.24 -4.93 4.44
CA ARG A 265 1.59 -4.46 4.09
C ARG A 265 2.64 -5.45 4.54
N VAL A 266 3.55 -5.78 3.63
CA VAL A 266 4.72 -6.63 3.93
C VAL A 266 6.01 -5.85 3.73
N LYS A 267 7.06 -6.27 4.42
CA LYS A 267 8.42 -5.76 4.19
C LYS A 267 8.90 -6.15 2.81
N ASN A 268 9.57 -5.22 2.14
CA ASN A 268 10.21 -5.45 0.86
C ASN A 268 11.58 -6.09 1.10
N ASN A 269 11.69 -7.38 0.81
CA ASN A 269 12.92 -8.18 0.90
C ASN A 269 13.56 -8.41 -0.47
N GLY A 270 13.14 -7.67 -1.51
CA GLY A 270 13.63 -7.81 -2.89
C GLY A 270 12.53 -8.05 -3.91
N GLN A 271 11.26 -8.14 -3.49
CA GLN A 271 10.13 -8.33 -4.41
C GLN A 271 9.86 -7.09 -5.28
N ARG A 272 10.31 -5.91 -4.84
CA ARG A 272 10.17 -4.64 -5.58
C ARG A 272 11.46 -3.82 -5.48
N PRO A 273 11.76 -2.92 -6.42
CA PRO A 273 12.88 -2.00 -6.29
C PRO A 273 12.76 -1.16 -5.01
N LYS A 274 13.91 -0.77 -4.47
CA LYS A 274 14.03 0.25 -3.41
C LYS A 274 14.79 1.43 -4.00
N TYR A 275 14.47 2.62 -3.53
CA TYR A 275 15.11 3.84 -4.00
C TYR A 275 15.84 4.48 -2.83
N LEU A 276 17.14 4.71 -2.96
CA LEU A 276 17.94 5.43 -1.98
C LEU A 276 17.98 6.90 -2.41
N VAL A 277 17.49 7.79 -1.56
CA VAL A 277 17.63 9.24 -1.72
C VAL A 277 18.65 9.72 -0.70
N GLN A 278 19.74 10.31 -1.18
CA GLN A 278 20.81 10.81 -0.32
C GLN A 278 20.63 12.29 -0.03
N ASN A 279 21.16 12.74 1.12
CA ASN A 279 21.21 14.15 1.52
C ASN A 279 19.84 14.88 1.43
N CYS A 280 18.78 14.21 1.88
CA CYS A 280 17.42 14.74 1.81
C CYS A 280 17.10 15.78 2.91
N HIS A 281 17.90 15.83 3.98
CA HIS A 281 17.76 16.78 5.09
C HIS A 281 19.09 17.01 5.81
N ASP A 282 19.09 17.77 6.90
CA ASP A 282 20.30 18.01 7.67
C ASP A 282 20.73 16.76 8.47
N PRO A 283 21.99 16.29 8.32
CA PRO A 283 22.47 15.12 9.04
C PRO A 283 22.85 15.46 10.49
N ILE A 284 22.56 14.53 11.42
CA ILE A 284 23.09 14.58 12.79
C ILE A 284 24.51 14.00 12.83
N ILE A 285 24.78 13.00 11.99
CA ILE A 285 26.05 12.26 11.91
C ILE A 285 26.66 12.48 10.54
N ASP A 286 27.96 12.80 10.51
CA ASP A 286 28.71 12.92 9.27
C ASP A 286 28.86 11.56 8.57
N ARG A 287 29.14 11.63 7.26
CA ARG A 287 29.22 10.44 6.40
C ARG A 287 30.36 9.49 6.81
N GLU A 288 31.46 10.03 7.32
CA GLU A 288 32.64 9.25 7.70
C GLU A 288 32.35 8.41 8.95
N THR A 289 31.81 9.04 10.00
CA THR A 289 31.38 8.37 11.23
C THR A 289 30.32 7.31 10.94
N TRP A 290 29.32 7.63 10.09
CA TRP A 290 28.31 6.67 9.66
C TRP A 290 28.93 5.42 9.01
N ASN A 291 29.84 5.62 8.06
CA ASN A 291 30.49 4.53 7.33
C ASN A 291 31.34 3.65 8.26
N LYS A 292 32.10 4.26 9.19
CA LYS A 292 32.87 3.54 10.22
C LYS A 292 31.96 2.64 11.06
N VAL A 293 30.83 3.17 11.52
CA VAL A 293 29.84 2.41 12.32
C VAL A 293 29.21 1.27 11.52
N GLN A 294 28.81 1.49 10.27
CA GLN A 294 28.24 0.43 9.43
C GLN A 294 29.25 -0.68 9.13
N TRP A 295 30.51 -0.32 8.91
CA TRP A 295 31.59 -1.28 8.74
C TRP A 295 31.79 -2.12 10.01
N GLU A 296 31.85 -1.48 11.18
CA GLU A 296 32.03 -2.18 12.46
C GLU A 296 30.83 -3.09 12.80
N LEU A 297 29.60 -2.66 12.52
CA LEU A 297 28.41 -3.51 12.63
C LEU A 297 28.51 -4.75 11.74
N SER A 298 28.96 -4.58 10.50
CA SER A 298 29.12 -5.66 9.53
C SER A 298 30.22 -6.62 9.96
N ARG A 299 31.38 -6.10 10.40
CA ARG A 299 32.50 -6.89 10.93
C ARG A 299 32.08 -7.77 12.10
N ARG A 300 31.40 -7.18 13.10
CA ARG A 300 30.90 -7.92 14.29
C ARG A 300 29.86 -8.98 13.92
N SER A 301 28.98 -8.68 12.95
CA SER A 301 27.98 -9.64 12.45
C SER A 301 28.62 -10.86 11.78
N VAL A 302 29.63 -10.64 10.94
CA VAL A 302 30.40 -11.72 10.29
C VAL A 302 31.16 -12.55 11.32
N ALA A 303 31.84 -11.91 12.27
CA ALA A 303 32.54 -12.59 13.34
C ALA A 303 31.60 -13.47 14.19
N ALA A 304 30.44 -12.94 14.58
CA ALA A 304 29.43 -13.69 15.33
C ALA A 304 28.90 -14.92 14.56
N LYS A 305 28.67 -14.79 13.25
CA LYS A 305 28.25 -15.92 12.40
C LYS A 305 29.34 -17.00 12.30
N SER A 306 30.60 -16.61 12.19
CA SER A 306 31.74 -17.55 12.17
C SER A 306 31.86 -18.31 13.48
N VAL A 307 31.73 -17.63 14.61
CA VAL A 307 31.76 -18.26 15.95
C VAL A 307 30.59 -19.21 16.14
N ASN A 308 29.37 -18.81 15.76
CA ASN A 308 28.20 -19.68 15.84
C ASN A 308 28.32 -20.91 14.93
N ALA A 309 28.86 -20.78 13.71
CA ALA A 309 29.10 -21.92 12.83
C ALA A 309 30.06 -22.94 13.46
N LYS A 310 31.14 -22.47 14.10
CA LYS A 310 32.08 -23.32 14.86
C LYS A 310 31.42 -23.96 16.08
N HIS A 311 30.57 -23.24 16.79
CA HIS A 311 29.84 -23.76 17.96
C HIS A 311 28.82 -24.83 17.56
N THR A 312 28.09 -24.63 16.46
CA THR A 312 27.13 -25.62 15.92
C THR A 312 27.85 -26.86 15.42
N GLN A 313 29.00 -26.72 14.72
CA GLN A 313 29.83 -27.87 14.33
C GLN A 313 30.35 -28.66 15.54
N ARG A 314 30.79 -27.96 16.60
CA ARG A 314 31.27 -28.60 17.85
C ARG A 314 30.14 -29.26 18.66
N ALA A 315 28.94 -28.68 18.66
CA ALA A 315 27.76 -29.27 19.29
C ALA A 315 27.27 -30.52 18.53
N LEU A 316 27.37 -30.53 17.20
CA LEU A 316 27.07 -31.70 16.37
C LEU A 316 28.12 -32.80 16.57
N SER A 317 29.41 -32.47 16.73
CA SER A 317 30.46 -33.47 16.99
C SER A 317 30.34 -34.12 18.38
N HIS A 318 29.85 -33.39 19.38
CA HIS A 318 29.63 -33.93 20.73
C HIS A 318 28.32 -34.75 20.90
N ARG A 319 27.37 -34.65 19.95
CA ARG A 319 26.11 -35.45 19.97
C ARG A 319 26.19 -36.76 19.18
N ILE A 320 27.30 -37.03 18.50
CA ILE A 320 27.52 -38.34 17.88
C ILE A 320 28.03 -39.28 18.97
N CYS A 321 27.16 -40.17 19.43
CA CYS A 321 27.50 -41.28 20.33
C CYS A 321 28.78 -41.99 19.81
N PRO A 322 29.76 -42.32 20.66
CA PRO A 322 31.03 -42.93 20.24
C PRO A 322 30.86 -44.15 19.33
N LYS A 323 29.77 -44.91 19.52
CA LYS A 323 29.40 -46.07 18.69
C LYS A 323 29.02 -45.70 17.25
N ARG A 324 28.43 -44.52 16.99
CA ARG A 324 28.11 -44.04 15.62
C ARG A 324 29.31 -43.41 14.91
N ALA A 325 30.26 -42.84 15.65
CA ALA A 325 31.51 -42.32 15.09
C ALA A 325 32.42 -43.45 14.56
N ALA A 326 32.39 -44.63 15.19
CA ALA A 326 33.10 -45.82 14.71
C ALA A 326 32.55 -46.32 13.36
N VAL A 327 31.22 -46.42 13.22
CA VAL A 327 30.55 -46.85 11.98
C VAL A 327 30.85 -45.91 10.81
N LEU A 328 30.86 -44.59 11.03
CA LEU A 328 31.20 -43.62 9.99
C LEU A 328 32.69 -43.65 9.58
N ARG A 329 33.60 -44.00 10.50
CA ARG A 329 35.03 -44.22 10.17
C ARG A 329 35.23 -45.51 9.38
N GLU A 330 34.50 -46.57 9.71
CA GLU A 330 34.51 -47.85 9.00
C GLU A 330 33.97 -47.72 7.56
N VAL A 331 32.83 -47.04 7.40
CA VAL A 331 32.22 -46.76 6.08
C VAL A 331 33.15 -45.89 5.22
N ARG A 332 33.80 -44.88 5.81
CA ARG A 332 34.77 -44.04 5.10
C ARG A 332 36.03 -44.83 4.69
N ARG A 333 36.46 -45.80 5.50
CA ARG A 333 37.59 -46.70 5.19
C ARG A 333 37.26 -47.63 4.03
N LYS A 334 36.05 -48.21 4.00
CA LYS A 334 35.55 -49.08 2.92
C LYS A 334 35.35 -48.34 1.60
N LEU A 335 34.93 -47.07 1.64
CA LEU A 335 34.79 -46.23 0.45
C LEU A 335 36.14 -45.82 -0.16
N THR A 336 37.19 -45.71 0.65
CA THR A 336 38.55 -45.41 0.16
C THR A 336 39.31 -46.64 -0.33
N SER A 337 38.89 -47.86 0.02
CA SER A 337 39.55 -49.11 -0.38
C SER A 337 38.94 -49.79 -1.61
N GLY A 338 37.92 -49.20 -2.25
CA GLY A 338 37.45 -49.64 -3.57
C GLY A 338 36.64 -50.94 -3.62
N ASP A 339 36.17 -51.47 -2.48
CA ASP A 339 35.38 -52.72 -2.45
C ASP A 339 33.92 -52.47 -2.08
N LEU A 340 33.08 -52.30 -3.10
CA LEU A 340 31.62 -52.51 -2.99
C LEU A 340 31.15 -53.15 -4.30
N ALA A 341 31.18 -54.49 -4.32
CA ALA A 341 30.50 -55.27 -5.34
C ALA A 341 28.99 -55.07 -5.21
N LEU A 342 28.36 -54.64 -6.32
CA LEU A 342 26.92 -54.56 -6.49
C LEU A 342 26.34 -55.99 -6.57
N GLY A 343 25.53 -56.36 -5.59
CA GLY A 343 24.71 -57.58 -5.59
C GLY A 343 23.23 -57.20 -5.65
N GLN A 344 22.49 -57.95 -6.47
CA GLN A 344 21.14 -57.76 -7.01
C GLN A 344 20.03 -57.43 -6.01
#